data_AF-A0A2G9TJ83-F1
#
_entry.id   AF-A0A2G9TJ83-F1
#
_cell.length_a   1.000
_cell.length_b   1.000
_cell.length_c   1.000
_cell.angle_alpha   90.00
_cell.angle_beta   90.00
_cell.angle_gamma   90.00
#
_symmetry.space_group_name_H-M   'P 1'
#
loop_
_entity.id
_entity.type
_entity.pdbx_description
1 polymer ?
#
loop_
_entity_poly.entity_id
_entity_poly.type
_entity_poly.pdbx_seq_one_letter_code
_entity_poly.pdbx_strand_id
1 'polypeptide(L)'
;MMREWLALFEEQGNSHVQMRTTSFQLHPNTFPSEISTSDLAREIDTVEEFLSTSSSPVVFCHNDLTSGNLLISTSKSADPSTAEEISLNGNDKDSLSLNLVDFEFSAYNYRGFDLANYFCAAAIEHNLDDYPRYRIDLNKLHNRSMKVEFCKEYVREARK
;
A
#
# COMPACT_ATOMS: atom_id res chain seq x y z
N MET A 1 -5.10 0.39 -15.69
CA MET A 1 -4.72 1.51 -14.81
C MET A 1 -3.43 2.22 -15.24
N MET A 2 -2.21 1.66 -15.08
CA MET A 2 -0.96 2.41 -15.39
C MET A 2 -0.86 2.91 -16.84
N ARG A 3 -1.18 2.05 -17.82
CA ARG A 3 -1.17 2.42 -19.24
C ARG A 3 -2.24 3.45 -19.62
N GLU A 4 -3.40 3.39 -18.98
CA GLU A 4 -4.49 4.36 -19.20
C GLU A 4 -4.09 5.74 -18.69
N TRP A 5 -3.47 5.82 -17.50
CA TRP A 5 -2.96 7.08 -16.96
C TRP A 5 -1.84 7.67 -17.84
N LEU A 6 -0.94 6.83 -18.36
CA LEU A 6 0.10 7.29 -19.28
C LEU A 6 -0.51 7.85 -20.58
N ALA A 7 -1.47 7.14 -21.17
CA ALA A 7 -2.17 7.60 -22.36
C ALA A 7 -2.91 8.93 -22.13
N LEU A 8 -3.65 9.06 -21.02
CA LEU A 8 -4.31 10.31 -20.65
C LEU A 8 -3.32 11.47 -20.46
N PHE A 9 -2.15 11.19 -19.87
CA PHE A 9 -1.09 12.18 -19.70
C PHE A 9 -0.55 12.67 -21.05
N GLU A 10 -0.36 11.76 -22.02
CA GLU A 10 0.03 12.08 -23.40
C GLU A 10 -1.06 12.84 -24.17
N GLU A 11 -2.33 12.47 -24.03
CA GLU A 11 -3.47 13.14 -24.65
C GLU A 11 -3.60 14.61 -24.23
N GLN A 12 -3.16 14.94 -23.02
CA GLN A 12 -3.08 16.32 -22.51
C GLN A 12 -1.90 17.12 -23.10
N GLY A 13 -1.11 16.51 -24.00
CA GLY A 13 0.05 17.13 -24.64
C GLY A 13 1.33 17.04 -23.81
N ASN A 14 1.34 16.27 -22.73
CA ASN A 14 2.54 16.07 -21.93
C ASN A 14 3.41 14.96 -22.53
N SER A 15 4.73 15.12 -22.44
CA SER A 15 5.69 14.13 -22.93
C SER A 15 6.85 13.88 -21.96
N HIS A 16 7.00 14.74 -20.94
CA HIS A 16 8.11 14.71 -20.01
C HIS A 16 7.64 15.08 -18.60
N VAL A 17 8.23 14.43 -17.61
CA VAL A 17 8.02 14.69 -16.18
C VAL A 17 9.34 15.15 -15.59
N GLN A 18 9.36 16.37 -15.08
CA GLN A 18 10.49 16.91 -14.34
C GLN A 18 10.57 16.26 -12.96
N MET A 19 11.65 15.53 -12.70
CA MET A 19 11.84 14.82 -11.46
C MET A 19 12.23 15.80 -10.36
N ARG A 20 11.39 15.87 -9.33
CA ARG A 20 11.63 16.71 -8.15
C ARG A 20 11.55 15.85 -6.91
N THR A 21 12.62 15.83 -6.14
CA THR A 21 12.57 15.28 -4.79
C THR A 21 11.85 16.27 -3.90
N THR A 22 10.68 15.90 -3.40
CA THR A 22 9.98 16.67 -2.36
C THR A 22 10.62 16.42 -1.00
N SER A 23 10.82 15.15 -0.66
CA SER A 23 10.97 14.67 0.72
C SER A 23 12.27 13.93 1.03
N PHE A 24 12.96 13.45 -0.01
CA PHE A 24 14.17 12.67 0.11
C PHE A 24 15.33 13.42 -0.52
N GLN A 25 16.35 13.76 0.28
CA GLN A 25 17.62 14.24 -0.26
C GLN A 25 18.41 13.05 -0.79
N LEU A 26 18.08 12.62 -2.00
CA LEU A 26 18.90 11.68 -2.75
C LEU A 26 20.03 12.45 -3.42
N HIS A 27 21.18 11.80 -3.56
CA HIS A 27 22.28 12.38 -4.32
C HIS A 27 21.80 12.66 -5.76
N PRO A 28 21.99 13.86 -6.34
CA PRO A 28 21.38 14.24 -7.63
C PRO A 28 21.64 13.27 -8.78
N ASN A 29 22.74 12.51 -8.72
CA ASN A 29 23.10 11.52 -9.74
C ASN A 29 22.45 10.14 -9.53
N THR A 30 21.49 9.99 -8.61
CA THR A 30 20.79 8.72 -8.35
C THR A 30 19.47 8.58 -9.09
N PHE A 31 18.96 9.67 -9.68
CA PHE A 31 17.75 9.70 -10.48
C PHE A 31 17.93 10.68 -11.65
N PRO A 32 17.26 10.47 -12.79
CA PRO A 32 17.33 11.41 -13.90
C PRO A 32 16.58 12.70 -13.53
N SER A 33 17.03 13.85 -14.03
CA SER A 33 16.34 15.14 -13.81
C SER A 33 14.99 15.23 -14.52
N GLU A 34 14.79 14.42 -15.55
CA GLU A 34 13.56 14.35 -16.33
C GLU A 34 13.34 12.89 -16.78
N ILE A 35 12.07 12.48 -16.88
CA ILE A 35 11.65 11.19 -17.40
C ILE A 35 10.65 11.44 -18.52
N SER A 36 10.86 10.85 -19.70
CA SER A 36 9.90 10.96 -20.81
C SER A 36 8.75 9.95 -20.67
N THR A 37 7.64 10.16 -21.39
CA THR A 37 6.56 9.16 -21.45
C THR A 37 7.03 7.85 -22.08
N SER A 38 8.01 7.90 -22.97
CA SER A 38 8.66 6.70 -23.51
C SER A 38 9.45 5.94 -22.46
N ASP A 39 10.11 6.64 -21.53
CA ASP A 39 10.80 6.00 -20.40
C ASP A 39 9.79 5.35 -19.46
N LEU A 40 8.70 6.07 -19.12
CA LEU A 40 7.61 5.51 -18.30
C LEU A 40 6.98 4.27 -18.95
N ALA A 41 6.75 4.27 -20.26
CA ALA A 41 6.24 3.11 -20.99
C ALA A 41 7.16 1.89 -20.83
N ARG A 42 8.49 2.08 -20.97
CA ARG A 42 9.48 1.02 -20.79
C ARG A 42 9.53 0.50 -19.35
N GLU A 43 9.37 1.37 -18.36
CA GLU A 43 9.28 0.97 -16.95
C GLU A 43 8.01 0.14 -16.69
N ILE A 44 6.86 0.54 -17.26
CA ILE A 44 5.61 -0.24 -17.19
C ILE A 44 5.81 -1.62 -17.82
N ASP A 45 6.41 -1.69 -19.01
CA ASP A 45 6.69 -2.97 -19.68
C ASP A 45 7.57 -3.88 -18.79
N THR A 46 8.60 -3.31 -18.17
CA THR A 46 9.52 -4.04 -17.27
C THR A 46 8.79 -4.60 -16.05
N VAL A 47 7.92 -3.79 -15.43
CA VAL A 47 7.11 -4.21 -14.28
C VAL A 47 6.11 -5.30 -14.69
N GLU A 48 5.42 -5.15 -15.81
CA GLU A 48 4.47 -6.15 -16.31
C GLU A 48 5.15 -7.47 -16.65
N GLU A 49 6.30 -7.44 -17.31
CA GLU A 49 7.11 -8.63 -17.62
C GLU A 49 7.53 -9.35 -16.34
N PHE A 50 8.08 -8.61 -15.36
CA PHE A 50 8.47 -9.19 -14.08
C PHE A 50 7.28 -9.81 -13.34
N LEU A 51 6.15 -9.10 -13.26
CA LEU A 51 4.96 -9.58 -12.57
C LEU A 51 4.33 -10.79 -13.27
N SER A 52 4.48 -10.95 -14.58
CA SER A 52 4.01 -12.13 -15.33
C SER A 52 4.65 -13.44 -14.86
N THR A 53 5.81 -13.36 -14.19
CA THR A 53 6.51 -14.52 -13.61
C THR A 53 5.97 -14.93 -12.23
N SER A 54 5.12 -14.11 -11.62
CA SER A 54 4.60 -14.33 -10.27
C SER A 54 3.41 -15.29 -10.28
N SER A 55 3.42 -16.27 -9.37
CA SER A 55 2.30 -17.20 -9.15
C SER A 55 1.30 -16.69 -8.10
N SER A 56 1.28 -15.38 -7.84
CA SER A 56 0.37 -14.78 -6.86
C SER A 56 -1.08 -14.99 -7.30
N PRO A 57 -1.97 -15.50 -6.44
CA PRO A 57 -3.37 -15.68 -6.81
C PRO A 57 -4.07 -14.34 -6.98
N VAL A 58 -5.01 -14.29 -7.92
CA VAL A 58 -5.92 -13.15 -8.10
C VAL A 58 -7.07 -13.26 -7.10
N VAL A 59 -7.30 -12.21 -6.33
CA VAL A 59 -8.37 -12.11 -5.32
C VAL A 59 -8.98 -10.70 -5.38
N PHE A 60 -10.10 -10.49 -4.70
CA PHE A 60 -10.60 -9.13 -4.50
C PHE A 60 -9.68 -8.40 -3.51
N CYS A 61 -9.01 -7.35 -3.99
CA CYS A 61 -8.05 -6.56 -3.23
C CYS A 61 -8.62 -5.18 -2.95
N HIS A 62 -8.22 -4.60 -1.82
CA HIS A 62 -8.56 -3.22 -1.48
C HIS A 62 -7.75 -2.23 -2.33
N ASN A 63 -6.48 -2.55 -2.60
CA ASN A 63 -5.48 -1.77 -3.34
C ASN A 63 -5.01 -0.48 -2.66
N ASP A 64 -5.57 -0.11 -1.50
CA ASP A 64 -5.20 1.11 -0.76
C ASP A 64 -5.32 0.95 0.78
N LEU A 65 -4.65 -0.07 1.34
CA LEU A 65 -4.69 -0.34 2.79
C LEU A 65 -3.75 0.57 3.59
N THR A 66 -4.08 1.88 3.62
CA THR A 66 -3.41 2.86 4.48
C THR A 66 -4.00 2.89 5.89
N SER A 67 -3.29 3.50 6.85
CA SER A 67 -3.81 3.67 8.22
C SER A 67 -5.08 4.53 8.28
N GLY A 68 -5.30 5.41 7.31
CA GLY A 68 -6.54 6.21 7.20
C GLY A 68 -7.78 5.36 6.88
N ASN A 69 -7.58 4.22 6.23
CA ASN A 69 -8.63 3.32 5.76
C ASN A 69 -8.90 2.15 6.75
N LEU A 70 -8.26 2.19 7.93
CA LEU A 70 -8.36 1.19 9.00
C LEU A 70 -9.03 1.82 10.23
N LEU A 71 -10.34 1.60 10.39
CA LEU A 71 -11.11 2.18 11.49
C LEU A 71 -11.19 1.22 12.69
N ILE A 72 -10.73 1.68 13.84
CA ILE A 72 -10.83 0.95 15.11
C ILE A 72 -12.06 1.46 15.87
N SER A 73 -13.01 0.58 16.17
CA SER A 73 -14.16 0.90 17.00
C SER A 73 -14.04 0.28 18.39
N THR A 74 -14.21 1.13 19.41
CA THR A 74 -14.32 0.77 20.83
C THR A 74 -15.81 0.64 21.18
N SER A 75 -16.43 -0.49 20.82
CA SER A 75 -17.80 -0.77 21.24
C SER A 75 -18.01 -2.27 21.35
N LYS A 76 -18.68 -2.69 22.42
CA LYS A 76 -19.32 -4.01 22.49
C LYS A 76 -20.36 -4.01 21.39
N SER A 77 -20.10 -4.70 20.28
CA SER A 77 -21.04 -4.72 19.17
C SER A 77 -22.38 -5.27 19.66
N ALA A 78 -23.48 -4.59 19.31
CA ALA A 78 -24.83 -5.11 19.50
C ALA A 78 -25.18 -6.17 18.44
N ASP A 79 -24.30 -6.36 17.45
CA ASP A 79 -24.40 -7.37 16.40
C ASP A 79 -23.04 -8.10 16.27
N PRO A 80 -22.91 -9.35 16.74
CA PRO A 80 -21.65 -10.10 16.78
C PRO A 80 -21.26 -10.75 15.44
N SER A 81 -21.95 -10.43 14.34
CA SER A 81 -21.86 -11.23 13.11
C SER A 81 -20.78 -10.81 12.10
N THR A 82 -20.13 -9.63 12.23
CA THR A 82 -19.24 -9.13 11.17
C THR A 82 -17.89 -8.55 11.62
N ALA A 83 -17.63 -8.40 12.92
CA ALA A 83 -16.41 -7.73 13.38
C ALA A 83 -15.65 -8.60 14.38
N GLU A 84 -14.47 -9.09 14.00
CA GLU A 84 -13.61 -9.87 14.90
C GLU A 84 -13.10 -8.98 16.04
N GLU A 85 -13.29 -9.43 17.29
CA GLU A 85 -12.83 -8.73 18.48
C GLU A 85 -11.30 -8.86 18.63
N ILE A 86 -10.59 -7.74 18.56
CA ILE A 86 -9.15 -7.63 18.78
C ILE A 86 -8.91 -7.19 20.23
N SER A 87 -8.14 -7.95 21.00
CA SER A 87 -7.67 -7.52 22.32
C SER A 87 -6.27 -6.91 22.23
N LEU A 88 -6.16 -5.60 22.41
CA LEU A 88 -4.86 -4.91 22.52
C LEU A 88 -4.45 -4.85 24.00
N ASN A 89 -3.57 -5.78 24.39
CA ASN A 89 -3.04 -6.00 25.74
C ASN A 89 -3.96 -6.81 26.67
N GLY A 90 -3.44 -7.92 27.21
CA GLY A 90 -4.19 -8.92 28.00
C GLY A 90 -4.74 -8.45 29.36
N ASN A 91 -4.84 -7.14 29.61
CA ASN A 91 -5.36 -6.57 30.85
C ASN A 91 -6.56 -5.62 30.67
N ASP A 92 -6.94 -5.21 29.45
CA ASP A 92 -8.11 -4.36 29.23
C ASP A 92 -9.27 -5.13 28.57
N LYS A 93 -10.46 -5.02 29.18
CA LYS A 93 -11.71 -5.73 28.84
C LYS A 93 -12.44 -5.18 27.60
N ASP A 94 -11.78 -4.32 26.84
CA ASP A 94 -12.41 -3.64 25.72
C ASP A 94 -12.16 -4.44 24.43
N SER A 95 -13.23 -5.03 23.91
CA SER A 95 -13.28 -5.62 22.58
C SER A 95 -13.14 -4.51 21.53
N LEU A 96 -12.10 -4.57 20.71
CA LEU A 96 -11.94 -3.66 19.58
C LEU A 96 -12.41 -4.35 18.31
N SER A 97 -13.04 -3.62 17.41
CA SER A 97 -13.24 -4.11 16.04
C SER A 97 -12.45 -3.28 15.05
N LEU A 98 -11.87 -3.94 14.04
CA LEU A 98 -11.20 -3.31 12.91
C LEU A 98 -12.09 -3.40 11.68
N ASN A 99 -12.37 -2.25 11.06
CA ASN A 99 -13.19 -2.15 9.87
C ASN A 99 -12.39 -1.49 8.74
N LEU A 100 -12.43 -2.09 7.55
CA LEU A 100 -11.87 -1.51 6.34
C LEU A 100 -12.89 -0.58 5.70
N VAL A 101 -12.44 0.56 5.21
CA VAL A 101 -13.27 1.56 4.52
C VAL A 101 -12.55 2.09 3.28
N ASP A 102 -13.27 2.83 2.44
CA ASP A 102 -12.73 3.49 1.25
C ASP A 102 -12.21 2.55 0.14
N PHE A 103 -13.16 1.82 -0.47
CA PHE A 103 -12.90 0.83 -1.52
C PHE A 103 -12.77 1.46 -2.93
N GLU A 104 -12.36 2.72 -3.06
CA GLU A 104 -12.38 3.44 -4.35
C GLU A 104 -11.47 2.81 -5.42
N PHE A 105 -10.35 2.21 -5.00
CA PHE A 105 -9.41 1.52 -5.86
C PHE A 105 -9.59 0.00 -5.90
N SER A 106 -10.61 -0.53 -5.21
CA SER A 106 -10.76 -1.97 -5.03
C SER A 106 -11.12 -2.68 -6.33
N ALA A 107 -10.43 -3.78 -6.58
CA ALA A 107 -10.58 -4.57 -7.81
C ALA A 107 -10.01 -5.98 -7.62
N TYR A 108 -10.32 -6.89 -8.54
CA TYR A 108 -9.56 -8.13 -8.64
C TYR A 108 -8.12 -7.82 -9.01
N ASN A 109 -7.19 -8.23 -8.15
CA ASN A 109 -5.77 -7.98 -8.33
C ASN A 109 -4.96 -9.14 -7.70
N TYR A 110 -3.65 -9.14 -7.93
CA TYR A 110 -2.75 -10.09 -7.28
C TYR A 110 -2.74 -9.85 -5.77
N ARG A 111 -3.01 -10.90 -4.98
CA ARG A 111 -2.94 -10.84 -3.50
C ARG A 111 -1.63 -10.23 -3.00
N GLY A 112 -0.53 -10.55 -3.69
CA GLY A 112 0.80 -10.04 -3.36
C GLY A 112 0.93 -8.53 -3.48
N PHE A 113 0.17 -7.90 -4.39
CA PHE A 113 0.13 -6.44 -4.52
C PHE A 113 -0.48 -5.80 -3.27
N ASP A 114 -1.64 -6.26 -2.82
CA ASP A 114 -2.34 -5.67 -1.67
C ASP A 114 -1.52 -5.81 -0.38
N LEU A 115 -0.89 -6.96 -0.18
CA LEU A 115 0.04 -7.21 0.94
C LEU A 115 1.28 -6.30 0.86
N ALA A 116 1.88 -6.18 -0.33
CA ALA A 116 3.06 -5.33 -0.53
C ALA A 116 2.71 -3.85 -0.31
N ASN A 117 1.57 -3.40 -0.83
CA ASN A 117 1.07 -2.05 -0.65
C ASN A 117 0.83 -1.74 0.83
N TYR A 118 0.18 -2.64 1.57
CA TYR A 118 0.02 -2.51 3.03
C TYR A 118 1.37 -2.36 3.75
N PHE A 119 2.37 -3.20 3.43
CA PHE A 119 3.69 -3.08 4.06
C PHE A 119 4.42 -1.78 3.73
N CYS A 120 4.25 -1.26 2.50
CA CYS A 120 4.74 0.05 2.13
C CYS A 120 4.03 1.14 2.95
N ALA A 121 2.70 1.14 2.97
CA ALA A 121 1.89 2.13 3.68
C ALA A 121 2.16 2.13 5.19
N ALA A 122 2.30 0.96 5.82
CA ALA A 122 2.63 0.83 7.23
C ALA A 122 4.01 1.39 7.61
N ALA A 123 4.91 1.54 6.63
CA ALA A 123 6.21 2.18 6.82
C ALA A 123 6.15 3.70 6.62
N ILE A 124 5.06 4.26 6.09
CA ILE A 124 4.89 5.70 5.91
C ILE A 124 4.21 6.27 7.16
N GLU A 125 4.91 7.18 7.82
CA GLU A 125 4.38 7.96 8.93
C GLU A 125 3.87 9.29 8.38
N HIS A 126 2.60 9.58 8.65
CA HIS A 126 1.90 10.80 8.22
C HIS A 126 1.69 11.76 9.39
N ASN A 127 1.13 12.94 9.11
CA ASN A 127 0.78 13.95 10.11
C ASN A 127 1.97 14.46 10.92
N LEU A 128 3.15 14.52 10.31
CA LEU A 128 4.31 15.17 10.91
C LEU A 128 4.19 16.70 10.79
N ASP A 129 4.69 17.42 11.79
CA ASP A 129 4.64 18.89 11.81
C ASP A 129 5.54 19.51 10.72
N ASP A 130 6.73 18.95 10.54
CA ASP A 130 7.73 19.45 9.60
C ASP A 130 7.44 19.02 8.16
N TYR A 131 7.64 19.94 7.20
CA TYR A 131 7.66 19.60 5.78
C TYR A 131 8.68 18.45 5.54
N PRO A 132 8.32 17.40 4.80
CA PRO A 132 7.18 17.23 3.88
C PRO A 132 5.91 16.64 4.51
N ARG A 133 5.82 16.61 5.85
CA ARG A 133 4.72 16.09 6.67
C ARG A 133 4.53 14.57 6.64
N TYR A 134 5.51 13.86 6.08
CA TYR A 134 5.60 12.41 6.18
C TYR A 134 7.05 11.96 6.23
N ARG A 135 7.27 10.73 6.72
CA ARG A 135 8.56 10.05 6.74
C ARG A 135 8.39 8.58 6.40
N ILE A 136 9.36 7.99 5.72
CA ILE A 136 9.41 6.53 5.50
C ILE A 136 10.36 5.91 6.52
N ASP A 137 9.85 5.00 7.34
CA ASP A 137 10.63 4.20 8.26
C ASP A 137 11.21 2.98 7.54
N LEU A 138 12.47 3.09 7.12
CA LEU A 138 13.17 2.00 6.42
C LEU A 138 13.38 0.75 7.30
N ASN A 139 13.40 0.89 8.64
CA ASN A 139 13.50 -0.27 9.52
C ASN A 139 12.21 -1.08 9.46
N LYS A 140 11.04 -0.43 9.47
CA LYS A 140 9.75 -1.10 9.25
C LYS A 140 9.65 -1.66 7.83
N LEU A 141 9.99 -0.86 6.82
CA LEU A 141 9.90 -1.28 5.42
C LEU A 141 10.74 -2.53 5.12
N HIS A 142 11.93 -2.65 5.72
CA HIS A 142 12.82 -3.79 5.50
C HIS A 142 12.67 -4.91 6.55
N ASN A 143 11.75 -4.80 7.51
CA ASN A 143 11.57 -5.81 8.56
C ASN A 143 10.93 -7.10 8.02
N ARG A 144 11.78 -8.04 7.61
CA ARG A 144 11.33 -9.34 7.08
C ARG A 144 10.55 -10.15 8.12
N SER A 145 10.98 -10.14 9.38
CA SER A 145 10.35 -10.94 10.44
C SER A 145 8.90 -10.52 10.68
N MET A 146 8.63 -9.21 10.71
CA MET A 146 7.28 -8.64 10.82
C MET A 146 6.40 -9.06 9.63
N LYS A 147 6.90 -8.95 8.39
CA LYS A 147 6.17 -9.35 7.18
C LYS A 147 5.82 -10.83 7.18
N VAL A 148 6.76 -11.68 7.61
CA VAL A 148 6.53 -13.13 7.72
C VAL A 148 5.46 -13.44 8.76
N GLU A 149 5.49 -12.77 9.91
CA GLU A 149 4.50 -13.00 10.97
C GLU A 149 3.10 -12.57 10.50
N PHE A 150 2.97 -11.40 9.88
CA PHE A 150 1.72 -10.97 9.27
C PHE A 150 1.20 -11.98 8.24
N CYS A 151 2.06 -12.45 7.34
CA CYS A 151 1.66 -13.45 6.34
C CYS A 151 1.22 -14.78 6.95
N LYS A 152 1.77 -15.21 8.09
CA LYS A 152 1.31 -16.42 8.78
C LYS A 152 -0.11 -16.25 9.31
N GLU A 153 -0.39 -15.13 9.96
CA GLU A 153 -1.73 -14.81 10.47
C GLU A 153 -2.73 -14.69 9.32
N TYR A 154 -2.38 -13.96 8.26
CA TYR A 154 -3.19 -13.87 7.04
C TYR A 154 -3.53 -15.25 6.46
N VAL A 155 -2.56 -16.16 6.36
CA VAL A 155 -2.80 -17.51 5.83
C VAL A 155 -3.63 -18.37 6.79
N ARG A 156 -3.49 -18.17 8.10
CA ARG A 156 -4.32 -18.85 9.10
C ARG A 156 -5.78 -18.43 8.94
N GLU A 157 -6.02 -17.13 8.77
CA GLU A 157 -7.36 -16.57 8.60
C GLU A 157 -7.99 -17.00 7.28
N ALA A 158 -7.25 -16.89 6.17
CA ALA A 158 -7.74 -17.24 4.84
C ALA A 158 -8.04 -18.74 4.66
N ARG A 159 -7.75 -19.58 5.66
CA ARG A 159 -8.01 -21.02 5.69
C ARG A 159 -9.12 -21.43 6.67
N LYS A 160 -9.63 -20.50 7.48
CA LYS A 160 -10.83 -20.75 8.27
C LYS A 160 -12.02 -20.98 7.35
#